data_AF-A0A392RTM8-F1
#
_entry.id   AF-A0A392RTM8-F1
#
_cell.length_a   1.000
_cell.length_b   1.000
_cell.length_c   1.000
_cell.angle_alpha   90.00
_cell.angle_beta   90.00
_cell.angle_gamma   90.00
#
_symmetry.space_group_name_H-M   'P 1'
#
loop_
_entity.id
_entity.type
_entity.pdbx_description
1 polymer ?
#
loop_
_entity_poly.entity_id
_entity_poly.type
_entity_poly.pdbx_seq_one_letter_code
_entity_poly.pdbx_strand_id
1 'polypeptide(L)' 'MLGRDLEALIQRARDHKKEYGDSFVSVEHLVLGFIQDQRFGKQLFKEFQISQQGLKSAIESIRGRQSVIDQ' A
#
# COMPACT_ATOMS: atom_id res chain seq x y z
N MET A 1 -3.07 -13.41 17.96
CA MET A 1 -2.20 -12.21 17.79
C MET A 1 -1.57 -12.29 16.43
N LEU A 2 -1.61 -11.21 15.65
CA LEU A 2 -0.91 -11.19 14.37
C LEU A 2 0.59 -10.96 14.67
N GLY A 3 1.48 -11.39 13.78
CA GLY A 3 2.91 -11.08 13.94
C GLY A 3 3.14 -9.57 13.81
N ARG A 4 4.10 -9.02 14.57
CA ARG A 4 4.42 -7.58 14.62
C ARG A 4 4.56 -6.94 13.22
N ASP A 5 5.22 -7.64 12.29
CA ASP A 5 5.42 -7.12 10.94
C ASP A 5 4.14 -7.07 10.12
N LEU A 6 3.24 -8.05 10.32
CA LEU A 6 1.93 -8.05 9.68
C LEU A 6 1.04 -6.96 10.28
N GLU A 7 1.05 -6.76 11.61
CA GLU A 7 0.33 -5.65 12.23
C GLU A 7 0.79 -4.30 11.69
N ALA A 8 2.11 -4.11 11.56
CA ALA A 8 2.68 -2.89 10.98
C ALA A 8 2.29 -2.70 9.50
N LEU A 9 2.27 -3.78 8.70
CA LEU A 9 1.81 -3.73 7.31
C LEU A 9 0.35 -3.30 7.22
N ILE A 10 -0.53 -3.93 8.02
CA ILE A 10 -1.96 -3.62 8.01
C ILE A 10 -2.21 -2.19 8.51
N GLN A 11 -1.42 -1.72 9.48
CA GLN A 11 -1.52 -0.33 9.95
C GLN A 11 -1.18 0.66 8.82
N ARG A 12 -0.06 0.46 8.11
CA ARG A 12 0.31 1.30 6.96
C ARG A 12 -0.75 1.28 5.86
N ALA A 13 -1.32 0.11 5.57
CA ALA A 13 -2.41 0.00 4.59
C ALA A 13 -3.65 0.81 5.02
N ARG A 14 -4.00 0.78 6.32
CA ARG A 14 -5.08 1.62 6.87
C ARG A 14 -4.77 3.11 6.81
N ASP A 15 -3.50 3.50 6.95
CA ASP A 15 -3.10 4.90 6.84
C ASP A 15 -3.24 5.38 5.39
N HIS A 16 -2.76 4.59 4.41
CA HIS A 16 -2.98 4.90 2.99
C HIS A 16 -4.47 4.91 2.60
N LYS A 17 -5.29 4.03 3.19
CA LYS A 17 -6.75 4.05 3.03
C LYS A 17 -7.34 5.41 3.40
N LYS A 18 -6.87 5.98 4.51
CA LYS A 18 -7.30 7.32 4.96
C LYS A 18 -6.78 8.42 4.04
N GLU A 19 -5.51 8.33 3.62
CA GLU A 19 -4.90 9.29 2.68
C GLU A 19 -5.69 9.36 1.35
N TYR A 20 -6.17 8.21 0.86
CA TYR A 20 -6.95 8.14 -0.37
C TYR A 20 -8.46 8.33 -0.19
N GLY A 21 -8.95 8.43 1.04
CA GLY A 21 -10.38 8.60 1.33
C GLY A 21 -11.24 7.36 1.01
N ASP A 22 -10.63 6.17 0.97
CA ASP A 22 -11.33 4.93 0.65
C ASP A 22 -12.12 4.37 1.84
N SER A 23 -13.27 3.74 1.58
CA SER A 23 -14.08 3.15 2.64
C SER A 23 -13.41 1.89 3.19
N PHE A 24 -12.75 1.11 2.33
CA PHE A 24 -12.14 -0.17 2.64
C PHE A 24 -10.66 -0.24 2.24
N VAL A 25 -9.89 -1.10 2.92
CA VAL A 25 -8.51 -1.41 2.52
C VAL A 25 -8.55 -2.27 1.26
N SER A 26 -8.20 -1.66 0.12
CA SER A 26 -7.97 -2.33 -1.16
C SER A 26 -6.55 -2.92 -1.29
N VAL A 27 -6.30 -3.66 -2.37
CA VAL A 27 -4.99 -4.24 -2.70
C VAL A 27 -3.90 -3.17 -2.80
N GLU A 28 -4.18 -2.01 -3.39
CA GLU A 28 -3.16 -0.97 -3.60
C GLU A 28 -2.61 -0.39 -2.29
N HIS A 29 -3.44 -0.33 -1.24
CA HIS A 29 -3.02 0.07 0.10
C HIS A 29 -2.05 -0.95 0.72
N LEU A 30 -2.28 -2.24 0.49
CA LEU A 30 -1.37 -3.29 0.92
C LEU A 30 -0.05 -3.20 0.16
N VAL A 31 -0.11 -3.01 -1.16
CA VAL A 31 1.08 -2.85 -2.02
C VAL A 31 1.91 -1.65 -1.58
N LEU A 32 1.29 -0.49 -1.29
CA LEU A 32 1.99 0.66 -0.71
C LEU A 32 2.57 0.36 0.67
N GLY A 33 1.84 -0.37 1.51
CA GLY A 33 2.29 -0.79 2.83
C GLY A 33 3.56 -1.65 2.80
N PHE A 34 3.81 -2.37 1.69
CA PHE A 34 5.03 -3.16 1.51
C PHE A 34 6.29 -2.31 1.31
N ILE A 35 6.19 -1.01 0.98
CA ILE A 35 7.36 -0.13 0.81
C ILE A 35 8.21 -0.07 2.08
N GLN A 36 7.57 -0.21 3.24
CA GLN A 36 8.26 -0.19 4.53
C GLN A 36 8.31 -1.57 5.20
N ASP A 37 7.93 -2.63 4.48
CA ASP A 37 7.97 -3.99 5.00
C ASP A 37 9.40 -4.52 5.11
N GLN A 38 9.79 -4.90 6.33
CA GLN A 38 11.14 -5.37 6.67
C GLN A 38 11.39 -6.83 6.27
N ARG A 39 10.35 -7.59 5.90
CA ARG A 39 10.45 -9.02 5.60
C ARG A 39 10.95 -9.20 4.17
N PHE A 40 10.17 -8.73 3.20
CA PHE A 40 10.55 -8.83 1.78
C PHE A 40 10.23 -7.57 0.98
N GLY A 41 9.25 -6.74 1.40
CA GLY A 41 8.74 -5.66 0.56
C GLY A 41 9.78 -4.61 0.20
N LYS A 42 10.62 -4.18 1.15
CA LYS A 42 11.72 -3.25 0.88
C LYS A 42 12.72 -3.80 -0.13
N GLN A 43 13.12 -5.06 0.02
CA GLN A 43 14.08 -5.69 -0.87
C GLN A 43 13.48 -5.87 -2.27
N LEU A 44 12.24 -6.33 -2.35
CA LEU A 44 11.50 -6.49 -3.60
C LEU A 44 11.46 -5.18 -4.40
N PHE A 45 11.00 -4.08 -3.79
CA PHE A 45 10.93 -2.82 -4.52
C PHE A 45 12.30 -2.27 -4.92
N LYS A 46 13.34 -2.49 -4.10
CA LYS A 46 14.71 -2.12 -4.45
C LYS A 46 15.21 -2.90 -5.67
N GLU A 47 14.96 -4.20 -5.74
CA GLU A 47 15.39 -5.06 -6.85
C GLU A 47 14.72 -4.67 -8.17
N PHE A 48 13.43 -4.30 -8.13
CA PHE A 48 12.69 -3.82 -9.29
C PHE A 48 12.86 -2.31 -9.55
N GLN A 49 13.71 -1.62 -8.78
CA GLN A 49 13.94 -0.17 -8.89
C GLN A 49 12.66 0.67 -8.76
N ILE A 50 11.70 0.19 -7.97
CA ILE A 50 10.42 0.85 -7.71
C ILE A 50 10.61 1.85 -6.57
N SER A 51 10.51 3.13 -6.87
CA SER A 51 10.47 4.19 -5.86
C SER A 51 9.06 4.37 -5.28
N GLN A 52 8.95 4.91 -4.06
CA GLN A 52 7.65 5.23 -3.48
C GLN A 52 6.84 6.19 -4.35
N GLN A 53 7.49 7.20 -4.90
CA GLN A 53 6.85 8.15 -5.80
C GLN A 53 6.36 7.46 -7.07
N GLY A 54 7.20 6.60 -7.68
CA GLY A 54 6.83 5.85 -8.87
C GLY A 54 5.64 4.92 -8.64
N LEU A 55 5.61 4.21 -7.51
CA LEU A 55 4.48 3.35 -7.14
C LEU A 55 3.20 4.17 -6.93
N LYS A 56 3.27 5.29 -6.20
CA LYS A 56 2.11 6.18 -5.99
C LYS A 56 1.57 6.70 -7.31
N SER A 57 2.43 7.17 -8.21
CA SER A 57 2.02 7.66 -9.53
C SER A 57 1.40 6.55 -10.40
N ALA A 58 1.93 5.32 -10.33
CA ALA A 58 1.34 4.18 -11.04
C ALA A 58 -0.05 3.83 -10.49
N ILE A 59 -0.22 3.81 -9.17
CA ILE A 59 -1.52 3.58 -8.52
C ILE A 59 -2.52 4.66 -8.93
N GLU A 60 -2.15 5.94 -8.83
CA GLU A 60 -2.98 7.08 -9.23
C GLU A 60 -3.43 6.98 -10.69
N SER A 61 -2.53 6.57 -11.59
CA SER A 61 -2.86 6.38 -13.01
C SER A 61 -3.87 5.26 -13.25
N ILE A 62 -3.89 4.21 -12.42
CA ILE A 62 -4.82 3.08 -12.57
C ILE A 62 -6.16 3.39 -11.91
N ARG A 63 -6.15 3.95 -10.69
CA ARG A 63 -7.38 4.25 -9.94
C ARG A 63 -8.16 5.45 -10.47
N GLY A 64 -7.49 6.41 -11.12
CA GLY A 64 -8.12 7.64 -11.58
C GLY A 64 -8.85 8.38 -10.45
N ARG A 65 -10.14 8.72 -10.65
CA ARG A 65 -11.01 9.34 -9.63
C ARG A 65 -11.87 8.34 -8.86
N GLN A 66 -11.61 7.04 -8.98
CA GLN A 66 -12.43 6.02 -8.34
C GLN A 66 -11.98 5.81 -6.89
N SER A 67 -12.96 5.82 -5.99
CA SER A 67 -12.78 5.42 -4.59
C SER A 67 -13.37 4.02 -4.39
N VAL A 68 -12.72 3.21 -3.56
CA VAL A 68 -13.20 1.87 -3.22
C VAL A 68 -14.30 2.00 -2.16
N ILE A 69 -15.55 1.96 -2.63
CA ILE A 69 -16.76 2.24 -1.83
C ILE A 69 -17.66 1.01 -1.60
N ASP A 70 -17.35 -0.15 -2.19
CA ASP A 70 -18.13 -1.39 -2.01
C ASP A 70 -17.19 -2.61 -1.90
N GLN A 71 -17.59 -3.62 -1.12
CA GLN A 71 -16.78 -4.79 -0.75
C GLN A 71 -17.31 -6.10 -1.38
#